data_AF-A0AAW1M069-F1
#
_entry.id   AF-A0AAW1M069-F1
#
_cell.length_a   1.000
_cell.length_b   1.000
_cell.length_c   1.000
_cell.angle_alpha   90.00
_cell.angle_beta   90.00
_cell.angle_gamma   90.00
#
_symmetry.space_group_name_H-M   'P 1'
#
loop_
_entity.id
_entity.type
_entity.pdbx_description
1 polymer ?
#
loop_
_entity_poly.entity_id
_entity_poly.type
_entity_poly.pdbx_seq_one_letter_code
_entity_poly.pdbx_strand_id
1 'polypeptide(L)'
;MANWLQYNVYDVELSAVKDNSQLKKLLLETSQKSIIAIDGIDEDDKLTGLLNFIDGCGEEKIVVITTNHIHKIDRELIRPGRIDLHIELSNCSYDQFLIFSKNYLDIEGHALFGRIEELLGEVNVCVAEVAHLISKPLNSVDETTVEGCLRDLISALEVIEAIKVEAKTDEGQS
;
A
#
# COMPACT_ATOMS: atom_id res chain seq x y z
N MET A 1 2.30 -8.14 -11.87
CA MET A 1 3.18 -9.25 -11.42
C MET A 1 2.63 -10.62 -11.83
N ALA A 2 1.47 -11.05 -11.32
CA ALA A 2 0.91 -12.39 -11.57
C ALA A 2 0.82 -12.79 -13.05
N ASN A 3 0.30 -11.89 -13.89
CA ASN A 3 0.17 -12.12 -15.33
C ASN A 3 1.51 -12.40 -16.03
N TRP A 4 2.58 -11.71 -15.63
CA TRP A 4 3.91 -11.87 -16.21
C TRP A 4 4.54 -13.21 -15.82
N LEU A 5 4.29 -13.67 -14.59
CA LEU A 5 4.76 -14.97 -14.09
C LEU A 5 3.86 -16.15 -14.53
N GLN A 6 2.69 -15.86 -15.10
CA GLN A 6 1.63 -16.84 -15.38
C GLN A 6 1.12 -17.56 -14.13
N TYR A 7 0.96 -16.83 -13.03
CA TYR A 7 0.46 -17.36 -11.76
C TYR A 7 -1.03 -17.03 -11.57
N ASN A 8 -1.76 -17.95 -10.96
CA ASN A 8 -3.13 -17.72 -10.51
C ASN A 8 -3.12 -16.85 -9.25
N VAL A 9 -4.06 -15.90 -9.13
CA VAL A 9 -4.18 -15.04 -7.95
C VAL A 9 -5.35 -15.49 -7.10
N TYR A 10 -5.10 -15.70 -5.82
CA TYR A 10 -6.11 -15.98 -4.81
C TYR A 10 -6.07 -14.88 -3.75
N ASP A 11 -7.23 -14.36 -3.40
CA ASP A 11 -7.40 -13.41 -2.32
C ASP A 11 -8.09 -14.13 -1.15
N VAL A 12 -7.51 -14.03 0.04
CA VAL A 12 -7.99 -14.72 1.25
C VAL A 12 -8.27 -13.70 2.32
N GLU A 13 -9.56 -13.50 2.58
CA GLU A 13 -10.02 -12.62 3.65
C GLU A 13 -10.03 -13.38 4.99
N LEU A 14 -9.10 -13.05 5.89
CA LEU A 14 -8.98 -13.74 7.19
C LEU A 14 -10.19 -13.53 8.10
N SER A 15 -10.96 -12.45 7.91
CA SER A 15 -12.20 -12.16 8.62
C SER A 15 -13.28 -13.24 8.36
N ALA A 16 -13.32 -13.78 7.15
CA ALA A 16 -14.29 -14.77 6.69
C ALA A 16 -13.93 -16.22 7.09
N VAL A 17 -12.70 -16.43 7.58
CA VAL A 17 -12.19 -17.72 8.01
C VAL A 17 -12.47 -17.92 9.50
N LYS A 18 -13.20 -18.99 9.83
CA LYS A 18 -13.62 -19.31 11.20
C LYS A 18 -12.48 -19.88 12.05
N ASP A 19 -11.66 -20.73 11.47
CA ASP A 19 -10.58 -21.43 12.18
C ASP A 19 -9.42 -21.84 11.25
N ASN A 20 -8.33 -22.28 11.86
CA ASN A 20 -7.11 -22.70 11.17
C ASN A 20 -7.31 -23.94 10.29
N SER A 21 -8.33 -24.77 10.54
CA SER A 21 -8.62 -25.93 9.70
C SER A 21 -9.24 -25.50 8.37
N GLN A 22 -10.16 -24.54 8.41
CA GLN A 22 -10.74 -23.92 7.22
C GLN A 22 -9.66 -23.19 6.41
N LEU A 23 -8.80 -22.42 7.07
CA LEU A 23 -7.67 -21.73 6.42
C LEU A 23 -6.78 -22.73 5.68
N LYS A 24 -6.34 -23.78 6.38
CA LYS A 24 -5.51 -24.83 5.80
C LYS A 24 -6.16 -25.48 4.59
N LYS A 25 -7.47 -25.76 4.65
CA LYS A 25 -8.20 -26.35 3.52
C LYS A 25 -8.22 -25.42 2.31
N LEU A 26 -8.53 -24.13 2.49
CA LEU A 26 -8.53 -23.14 1.42
C LEU A 26 -7.14 -23.05 0.75
N LEU A 27 -6.09 -22.99 1.55
CA LEU A 27 -4.73 -22.89 1.04
C LEU A 27 -4.27 -24.17 0.32
N LEU A 28 -4.73 -25.35 0.75
CA LEU A 28 -4.48 -26.63 0.05
C LEU A 28 -5.25 -26.74 -1.27
N GLU A 29 -6.45 -26.17 -1.37
CA GLU A 29 -7.27 -26.17 -2.58
C GLU A 29 -6.74 -25.22 -3.67
N THR A 30 -5.84 -24.29 -3.33
CA THR A 30 -5.18 -23.44 -4.33
C THR A 30 -4.27 -24.25 -5.26
N SER A 31 -4.29 -23.89 -6.54
CA SER A 31 -3.46 -24.51 -7.58
C SER A 31 -1.96 -24.26 -7.37
N GLN A 32 -1.13 -25.09 -7.99
CA GLN A 32 0.30 -24.79 -8.18
C GLN A 32 0.47 -23.52 -9.03
N LYS A 33 1.62 -22.85 -8.90
CA LYS A 33 1.90 -21.55 -9.52
C LYS A 33 0.83 -20.52 -9.15
N SER A 34 0.70 -20.30 -7.85
CA SER A 34 -0.27 -19.35 -7.31
C SER A 34 0.37 -18.28 -6.44
N ILE A 35 -0.20 -17.08 -6.53
CA ILE A 35 0.03 -15.97 -5.60
C ILE A 35 -1.19 -15.92 -4.69
N ILE A 36 -0.96 -16.07 -3.40
CA ILE A 36 -2.00 -16.04 -2.37
C ILE A 36 -1.82 -14.73 -1.60
N ALA A 37 -2.73 -13.80 -1.78
CA ALA A 37 -2.80 -12.55 -1.02
C ALA A 37 -3.64 -12.76 0.24
N ILE A 38 -3.11 -12.31 1.37
CA ILE A 38 -3.73 -12.44 2.69
C ILE A 38 -3.67 -11.08 3.36
N ASP A 39 -4.82 -10.49 3.64
CA ASP A 39 -4.92 -9.18 4.26
C ASP A 39 -5.33 -9.25 5.73
N GLY A 40 -4.90 -8.24 6.49
CA GLY A 40 -5.36 -7.99 7.85
C GLY A 40 -4.90 -9.04 8.86
N ILE A 41 -3.62 -9.42 8.86
CA ILE A 41 -3.05 -10.36 9.86
C ILE A 41 -2.83 -9.74 11.24
N ASP A 42 -3.60 -8.72 11.63
CA ASP A 42 -3.41 -7.99 12.89
C ASP A 42 -3.83 -8.81 14.13
N GLU A 43 -4.40 -10.00 13.94
CA GLU A 43 -4.77 -10.97 14.96
C GLU A 43 -3.81 -12.19 14.97
N ASP A 44 -2.99 -12.32 16.02
CA ASP A 44 -1.92 -13.33 16.15
C ASP A 44 -2.39 -14.80 16.02
N ASP A 45 -3.63 -15.09 16.44
CA ASP A 45 -4.15 -16.45 16.54
C ASP A 45 -4.30 -17.17 15.18
N LYS A 46 -4.56 -16.40 14.10
CA LYS A 46 -4.71 -16.93 12.73
C LYS A 46 -3.37 -17.00 11.99
N LEU A 47 -2.42 -16.13 12.36
CA LEU A 47 -1.11 -16.04 11.72
C LEU A 47 -0.24 -17.28 12.01
N THR A 48 -0.30 -17.81 13.22
CA THR A 48 0.39 -19.05 13.59
C THR A 48 -0.09 -20.25 12.75
N GLY A 49 -1.40 -20.31 12.47
CA GLY A 49 -2.00 -21.35 11.61
C GLY A 49 -1.53 -21.25 10.16
N LEU A 50 -1.46 -20.03 9.63
CA LEU A 50 -0.97 -19.75 8.28
C LEU A 50 0.50 -20.17 8.11
N LEU A 51 1.36 -19.87 9.07
CA LEU A 51 2.80 -20.14 8.95
C LEU A 51 3.14 -21.62 9.09
N ASN A 52 2.40 -22.34 9.94
CA ASN A 52 2.47 -23.80 9.96
C ASN A 52 2.05 -24.43 8.62
N PHE A 53 1.18 -23.77 7.87
CA PHE A 53 0.87 -24.18 6.51
C PHE A 53 2.03 -23.86 5.55
N ILE A 54 2.59 -22.65 5.61
CA ILE A 54 3.73 -22.24 4.76
C ILE A 54 4.93 -23.17 4.95
N ASP A 55 5.26 -23.54 6.19
CA ASP A 55 6.35 -24.47 6.54
C ASP A 55 6.17 -25.88 5.89
N GLY A 56 4.97 -26.22 5.38
CA GLY A 56 4.67 -27.45 4.64
C GLY A 56 4.05 -27.25 3.26
N CYS A 57 4.04 -26.02 2.76
CA CYS A 57 3.41 -25.65 1.49
C CYS A 57 4.39 -25.94 0.34
N GLY A 58 3.93 -26.70 -0.65
CA GLY A 58 4.78 -27.18 -1.74
C GLY A 58 5.46 -26.08 -2.56
N GLU A 59 6.56 -26.47 -3.22
CA GLU A 59 7.30 -25.67 -4.17
C GLU A 59 6.34 -25.10 -5.25
N GLU A 60 6.45 -23.81 -5.58
CA GLU A 60 5.61 -23.04 -6.55
C GLU A 60 4.41 -22.24 -6.00
N LYS A 61 4.40 -21.85 -4.72
CA LYS A 61 3.40 -20.90 -4.18
C LYS A 61 4.08 -19.66 -3.60
N ILE A 62 3.59 -18.48 -3.97
CA ILE A 62 4.01 -17.19 -3.42
C ILE A 62 2.91 -16.72 -2.47
N VAL A 63 3.26 -16.44 -1.22
CA VAL A 63 2.32 -15.88 -0.25
C VAL A 63 2.67 -14.42 -0.01
N VAL A 64 1.69 -13.53 -0.21
CA VAL A 64 1.80 -12.10 0.05
C VAL A 64 0.91 -11.79 1.24
N ILE A 65 1.50 -11.20 2.28
CA ILE A 65 0.80 -10.88 3.51
C ILE A 65 0.87 -9.36 3.71
N THR A 66 -0.26 -8.74 4.01
CA THR A 66 -0.36 -7.30 4.29
C THR A 66 -0.80 -7.05 5.73
N THR A 67 -0.23 -6.00 6.34
CA THR A 67 -0.53 -5.56 7.71
C THR A 67 -0.24 -4.08 7.86
N ASN A 68 -1.05 -3.39 8.66
CA ASN A 68 -0.79 -2.02 9.08
C ASN A 68 -0.03 -1.96 10.42
N HIS A 69 0.23 -3.12 11.05
CA HIS A 69 0.73 -3.23 12.41
C HIS A 69 1.85 -4.26 12.54
N ILE A 70 2.95 -4.06 11.81
CA ILE A 70 4.12 -4.96 11.83
C ILE A 70 4.66 -5.25 13.24
N HIS A 71 4.48 -4.32 14.19
CA HIS A 71 4.90 -4.46 15.58
C HIS A 71 4.07 -5.43 16.41
N LYS A 72 2.87 -5.78 15.96
CA LYS A 72 2.02 -6.79 16.63
C LYS A 72 2.42 -8.20 16.25
N ILE A 73 3.07 -8.37 15.10
CA ILE A 73 3.45 -9.67 14.58
C ILE A 73 4.64 -10.23 15.37
N ASP A 74 4.50 -11.47 15.85
CA ASP A 74 5.57 -12.17 16.55
C ASP A 74 6.84 -12.29 15.68
N ARG A 75 7.99 -11.96 16.28
CA ARG A 75 9.31 -12.04 15.65
C ARG A 75 9.64 -13.46 15.15
N GLU A 76 9.11 -14.50 15.78
CA GLU A 76 9.28 -15.89 15.34
C GLU A 76 8.61 -16.18 13.98
N LEU A 77 7.65 -15.35 13.59
CA LEU A 77 6.85 -15.50 12.37
C LEU A 77 7.49 -14.80 11.17
N ILE A 78 8.20 -13.69 11.42
CA ILE A 78 8.92 -12.90 10.39
C ILE A 78 10.35 -13.37 10.12
N ARG A 79 10.81 -14.44 10.76
CA ARG A 79 12.17 -14.94 10.57
C ARG A 79 12.39 -15.49 9.15
N PRO A 80 13.63 -15.43 8.61
CA PRO A 80 13.96 -16.04 7.32
C PRO A 80 13.57 -17.52 7.26
N GLY A 81 13.05 -17.96 6.11
CA GLY A 81 12.46 -19.29 5.90
C GLY A 81 10.94 -19.34 6.10
N ARG A 82 10.34 -18.28 6.66
CA ARG A 82 8.88 -18.08 6.73
C ARG A 82 8.42 -16.87 5.94
N ILE A 83 9.03 -15.70 6.22
CA ILE A 83 8.81 -14.45 5.51
C ILE A 83 10.17 -13.92 5.07
N ASP A 84 10.49 -14.10 3.79
CA ASP A 84 11.81 -13.80 3.26
C ASP A 84 11.97 -12.35 2.76
N LEU A 85 10.87 -11.74 2.30
CA LEU A 85 10.87 -10.39 1.74
C LEU A 85 9.94 -9.48 2.52
N HIS A 86 10.49 -8.38 3.03
CA HIS A 86 9.78 -7.34 3.77
C HIS A 86 9.77 -6.07 2.93
N ILE A 87 8.59 -5.58 2.60
CA ILE A 87 8.40 -4.35 1.82
C ILE A 87 7.56 -3.39 2.65
N GLU A 88 8.13 -2.23 2.95
CA GLU A 88 7.39 -1.13 3.58
C GLU A 88 6.73 -0.27 2.50
N LEU A 89 5.42 -0.06 2.61
CA LEU A 89 4.66 0.84 1.76
C LEU A 89 4.47 2.17 2.50
N SER A 90 5.41 3.09 2.30
CA SER A 90 5.42 4.41 2.95
C SER A 90 4.44 5.40 2.31
N ASN A 91 4.32 6.57 2.94
CA ASN A 91 3.68 7.74 2.35
C ASN A 91 4.38 8.18 1.05
N CYS A 92 3.67 8.98 0.25
CA CYS A 92 4.13 9.49 -1.03
C CYS A 92 5.33 10.43 -0.86
N SER A 93 6.47 10.05 -1.41
CA SER A 93 7.63 10.93 -1.48
C SER A 93 7.55 11.85 -2.71
N TYR A 94 8.33 12.92 -2.69
CA TYR A 94 8.46 13.80 -3.85
C TYR A 94 8.97 13.05 -5.11
N ASP A 95 9.91 12.11 -4.94
CA ASP A 95 10.39 11.27 -6.05
C ASP A 95 9.26 10.42 -6.67
N GLN A 96 8.35 9.88 -5.85
CA GLN A 96 7.18 9.15 -6.33
C GLN A 96 6.20 10.09 -7.06
N PHE A 97 6.02 11.31 -6.56
CA PHE A 97 5.26 12.35 -7.24
C PHE A 97 5.84 12.71 -8.62
N LEU A 98 7.17 12.79 -8.77
CA LEU A 98 7.79 13.05 -10.07
C LEU A 98 7.51 11.94 -11.09
N ILE A 99 7.51 10.68 -10.63
CA ILE A 99 7.14 9.53 -11.47
C ILE A 99 5.69 9.66 -11.94
N PHE A 100 4.76 10.06 -11.07
CA PHE A 100 3.37 10.29 -11.44
C PHE A 100 3.18 11.47 -12.38
N SER A 101 3.87 12.58 -12.14
CA SER A 101 3.85 13.75 -13.01
C SER A 101 4.30 13.40 -14.43
N LYS A 102 5.36 12.59 -14.56
CA LYS A 102 5.81 12.10 -15.85
C LYS A 102 4.82 11.12 -16.49
N ASN A 103 4.32 10.15 -15.73
CA ASN A 103 3.49 9.07 -16.29
C ASN A 103 2.06 9.49 -16.64
N TYR A 104 1.47 10.42 -15.86
CA TYR A 104 0.08 10.82 -16.01
C TYR A 104 -0.09 12.18 -16.70
N LEU A 105 0.84 13.11 -16.51
CA LEU A 105 0.76 14.48 -17.04
C LEU A 105 1.78 14.76 -18.16
N ASP A 106 2.71 13.85 -18.44
CA ASP A 106 3.81 14.02 -19.40
C ASP A 106 4.67 15.27 -19.16
N ILE A 107 4.87 15.63 -17.88
CA ILE A 107 5.73 16.76 -17.48
C ILE A 107 6.87 16.29 -16.56
N GLU A 108 8.02 16.94 -16.71
CA GLU A 108 9.19 16.73 -15.85
C GLU A 108 9.45 17.91 -14.90
N GLY A 109 8.72 19.01 -15.06
CA GLY A 109 8.85 20.20 -14.23
C GLY A 109 7.68 21.16 -14.36
N HIS A 110 7.38 21.87 -13.27
CA HIS A 110 6.37 22.93 -13.23
C HIS A 110 6.71 23.93 -12.13
N ALA A 111 6.28 25.19 -12.27
CA ALA A 111 6.51 26.23 -11.26
C ALA A 111 5.93 25.88 -9.86
N LEU A 112 4.93 25.01 -9.82
CA LEU A 112 4.26 24.55 -8.60
C LEU A 112 4.97 23.39 -7.90
N PHE A 113 5.96 22.75 -8.53
CA PHE A 113 6.63 21.57 -7.98
C PHE A 113 7.34 21.86 -6.66
N GLY A 114 7.96 23.04 -6.52
CA GLY A 114 8.62 23.42 -5.27
C GLY A 114 7.65 23.50 -4.08
N ARG A 115 6.43 23.98 -4.32
CA ARG A 115 5.39 24.01 -3.27
C ARG A 115 4.90 22.61 -2.91
N ILE A 116 4.78 21.72 -3.90
CA ILE A 116 4.38 20.32 -3.68
C ILE A 116 5.47 19.57 -2.90
N GLU A 117 6.75 19.79 -3.21
CA GLU A 117 7.88 19.19 -2.49
C GLU A 117 7.88 19.60 -1.01
N GLU A 118 7.69 20.88 -0.72
CA GLU A 118 7.57 21.42 0.63
C GLU A 118 6.40 20.73 1.39
N LEU A 119 5.21 20.71 0.80
CA LEU A 119 4.02 20.12 1.41
C LEU A 119 4.17 18.62 1.65
N LEU A 120 4.68 17.86 0.68
CA LEU A 120 4.93 16.42 0.84
C LEU A 120 6.00 16.11 1.90
N GLY A 121 6.89 17.06 2.19
CA GLY A 121 7.84 16.95 3.30
C GLY A 121 7.18 17.12 4.68
N GLU A 122 6.03 17.80 4.75
CA GLU A 122 5.37 18.16 6.00
C GLU A 122 4.15 17.29 6.31
N VAL A 123 3.47 16.73 5.31
CA VAL A 123 2.25 15.93 5.48
C VAL A 123 2.46 14.45 5.16
N ASN A 124 1.66 13.60 5.81
CA ASN A 124 1.61 12.17 5.52
C ASN A 124 0.42 11.90 4.58
N VAL A 125 0.70 11.62 3.31
CA VAL A 125 -0.32 11.29 2.30
C VAL A 125 0.04 9.96 1.64
N CYS A 126 -0.94 9.10 1.41
CA CYS A 126 -0.67 7.82 0.76
C CYS A 126 -0.43 8.00 -0.75
N VAL A 127 0.40 7.14 -1.32
CA VAL A 127 0.77 7.13 -2.75
C VAL A 127 -0.47 7.10 -3.65
N ALA A 128 -1.49 6.32 -3.26
CA ALA A 128 -2.72 6.16 -4.02
C ALA A 128 -3.55 7.46 -4.12
N GLU A 129 -3.60 8.24 -3.04
CA GLU A 129 -4.32 9.52 -3.01
C GLU A 129 -3.66 10.54 -3.95
N VAL A 130 -2.33 10.64 -3.91
CA VAL A 130 -1.58 11.52 -4.81
C VAL A 130 -1.78 11.10 -6.27
N ALA A 131 -1.69 9.80 -6.55
CA ALA A 131 -1.95 9.28 -7.89
C ALA A 131 -3.36 9.61 -8.37
N HIS A 132 -4.38 9.45 -7.51
CA HIS A 132 -5.77 9.77 -7.83
C HIS A 132 -6.00 11.25 -8.18
N LEU A 133 -5.40 12.16 -7.40
CA LEU A 133 -5.51 13.60 -7.63
C LEU A 133 -4.86 14.04 -8.94
N ILE A 134 -3.75 13.38 -9.32
CA ILE A 134 -3.01 13.65 -10.56
C ILE A 134 -3.68 12.98 -11.77
N SER A 135 -4.29 11.80 -11.60
CA SER A 135 -4.81 10.99 -12.71
C SER A 135 -6.23 11.37 -13.19
N LYS A 136 -6.77 12.53 -12.81
CA LYS A 136 -8.12 12.95 -13.23
C LYS A 136 -8.24 12.95 -14.77
N PRO A 137 -9.41 12.60 -15.33
CA PRO A 137 -9.55 12.37 -16.78
C PRO A 137 -9.23 13.63 -17.59
N LEU A 138 -8.03 13.64 -18.16
CA LEU A 138 -7.57 14.65 -19.10
C LEU A 138 -8.33 14.43 -20.41
N ASN A 139 -9.46 15.12 -20.59
CA ASN A 139 -10.18 15.13 -21.87
C ASN A 139 -9.38 15.85 -22.97
N SER A 140 -8.36 16.63 -22.57
CA SER A 140 -7.27 17.17 -23.37
C SER A 140 -6.08 17.44 -22.43
N VAL A 141 -4.85 17.12 -22.85
CA VAL A 141 -3.64 17.54 -22.12
C VAL A 141 -3.25 18.92 -22.62
N ASP A 142 -3.99 19.93 -22.17
CA ASP A 142 -3.63 21.33 -22.32
C ASP A 142 -2.97 21.86 -21.04
N GLU A 143 -2.12 22.88 -21.19
CA GLU A 143 -1.35 23.47 -20.09
C GLU A 143 -2.24 23.95 -18.93
N THR A 144 -3.45 24.43 -19.25
CA THR A 144 -4.46 24.84 -18.26
C THR A 144 -5.01 23.67 -17.44
N THR A 145 -5.14 22.48 -18.02
CA THR A 145 -5.59 21.28 -17.31
C THR A 145 -4.49 20.73 -16.40
N VAL A 146 -3.23 20.76 -16.84
CA VAL A 146 -2.06 20.36 -16.01
C VAL A 146 -1.93 21.26 -14.79
N GLU A 147 -2.01 22.58 -14.96
CA GLU A 147 -1.95 23.53 -13.85
C GLU A 147 -3.10 23.29 -12.86
N GLY A 148 -4.31 23.00 -13.37
CA GLY A 148 -5.47 22.65 -12.56
C GLY A 148 -5.24 21.43 -11.65
N CYS A 149 -4.71 20.34 -12.20
CA CYS A 149 -4.39 19.13 -11.42
C CYS A 149 -3.37 19.39 -10.30
N LEU A 150 -2.32 20.19 -10.59
CA LEU A 150 -1.30 20.53 -9.60
C LEU A 150 -1.84 21.45 -8.51
N ARG A 151 -2.74 22.38 -8.86
CA ARG A 151 -3.43 23.24 -7.88
C ARG A 151 -4.37 22.44 -6.98
N ASP A 152 -5.15 21.53 -7.56
CA ASP A 152 -6.01 20.61 -6.81
C ASP A 152 -5.20 19.79 -5.79
N LEU A 153 -4.05 19.27 -6.21
CA LEU A 153 -3.14 18.54 -5.33
C LEU A 153 -2.64 19.44 -4.18
N ILE A 154 -2.18 20.66 -4.48
CA ILE A 154 -1.75 21.61 -3.45
C ILE A 154 -2.88 21.88 -2.45
N SER A 155 -4.08 22.19 -2.93
CA SER A 155 -5.22 22.44 -2.05
C SER A 155 -5.57 21.24 -1.17
N ALA A 156 -5.48 20.01 -1.69
CA ALA A 156 -5.69 18.81 -0.89
C ALA A 156 -4.61 18.63 0.19
N LEU A 157 -3.34 18.86 -0.15
CA LEU A 157 -2.22 18.77 0.80
C LEU A 157 -2.31 19.83 1.90
N GLU A 158 -2.70 21.07 1.57
CA GLU A 158 -2.90 22.17 2.54
C GLU A 158 -4.04 21.86 3.52
N VAL A 159 -5.11 21.20 3.07
CA VAL A 159 -6.18 20.73 3.97
C VAL A 159 -5.65 19.68 4.95
N ILE A 160 -4.84 18.73 4.47
CA ILE A 160 -4.23 17.71 5.33
C ILE A 160 -3.26 18.35 6.33
N GLU A 161 -2.49 19.34 5.89
CA GLU A 161 -1.58 20.11 6.74
C GLU A 161 -2.35 20.82 7.87
N ALA A 162 -3.46 21.50 7.54
CA ALA A 162 -4.29 22.19 8.52
C ALA A 162 -4.85 21.23 9.58
N ILE A 163 -5.37 20.07 9.16
CA ILE A 163 -5.88 19.04 10.08
C ILE A 163 -4.76 18.55 11.03
N LYS A 164 -3.53 18.40 10.53
CA LYS A 164 -2.38 18.00 11.33
C LYS A 164 -1.98 19.06 12.36
N VAL A 165 -2.11 20.33 12.04
CA VAL A 165 -1.84 21.45 12.96
C VAL A 165 -2.89 21.48 14.08
N GLU A 166 -4.17 21.30 13.75
CA GLU A 166 -5.25 21.24 14.74
C GLU A 166 -5.05 20.07 15.72
N ALA A 167 -4.75 18.87 15.22
CA ALA A 167 -4.54 17.68 16.05
C ALA A 167 -3.37 17.82 17.06
N LYS A 168 -2.30 18.56 16.70
CA LYS A 168 -1.18 18.84 17.61
C LYS A 168 -1.51 19.86 18.70
N THR A 169 -2.55 20.67 18.50
CA THR A 169 -2.93 21.72 19.45
C THR A 169 -3.75 21.14 20.61
N ASP A 170 -4.47 20.03 20.38
CA ASP A 170 -5.29 19.34 21.38
C ASP A 170 -4.48 18.41 22.30
N GLU A 171 -3.36 17.84 21.84
CA GLU A 171 -2.49 16.97 22.68
C GLU A 171 -1.62 17.75 23.69
N GLY A 172 -1.56 19.09 23.58
CA GLY A 172 -0.76 19.96 24.46
C GLY A 172 -1.47 20.49 25.71
N GLN A 173 -2.71 20.08 26.00
CA GLN A 173 -3.51 20.58 27.12
C GLN A 173 -4.00 19.52 28.12
N SER A 174 -3.46 18.29 28.13
CA SER A 174 -3.77 17.27 29.15
C SER A 174 -2.57 16.91 30.01
#